data_AF-A0A1G9E1H4-F1
#
_entry.id   AF-A0A1G9E1H4-F1
#
_cell.length_a   1.000
_cell.length_b   1.000
_cell.length_c   1.000
_cell.angle_alpha   90.00
_cell.angle_beta   90.00
_cell.angle_gamma   90.00
#
_symmetry.space_group_name_H-M   'P 1'
#
loop_
_entity.id
_entity.type
_entity.pdbx_description
1 polymer ?
#
loop_
_entity_poly.entity_id
_entity_poly.type
_entity_poly.pdbx_seq_one_letter_code
_entity_poly.pdbx_strand_id
1 'polypeptide(L)'
;MNKSVKFSGEQLSQLIGYYQEQKEQLNAEMQELKEKVASVSDMIKQLQEAQGAAAAVSGGTESKPAPKTRGRKKGSTAKAATAAAKPKKASGRAKKSDADKTPRVSFATKILESIQQNDRAMNAAELFEQMAETESGEIQESKYKQNIHSNLNNLYKKGALKRIKDDKTYAYGLAEWFGNKGEIDQMHAPIRNQVSEA
;
A
#
# COMPACT_ATOMS: atom_id res chain seq x y z
N MET A 1 -22.96 -36.47 26.36
CA MET A 1 -24.43 -36.40 26.27
C MET A 1 -24.80 -35.27 25.32
N ASN A 2 -25.15 -35.58 24.06
CA ASN A 2 -25.63 -34.56 23.12
C ASN A 2 -27.12 -34.33 23.36
N LYS A 3 -27.47 -33.20 23.99
CA LYS A 3 -28.87 -32.79 24.12
C LYS A 3 -29.32 -32.21 22.78
N SER A 4 -30.14 -32.96 22.05
CA SER A 4 -30.82 -32.45 20.86
C SER A 4 -31.84 -31.41 21.32
N VAL A 5 -31.58 -30.13 21.01
CA VAL A 5 -32.52 -29.04 21.24
C VAL A 5 -33.58 -29.13 20.14
N LYS A 6 -34.82 -29.40 20.53
CA LYS A 6 -35.97 -29.38 19.61
C LYS A 6 -36.63 -28.00 19.69
N PHE A 7 -36.54 -27.24 18.62
CA PHE A 7 -37.28 -25.99 18.48
C PHE A 7 -38.74 -26.28 18.13
N SER A 8 -39.66 -25.54 18.74
CA SER A 8 -41.07 -25.56 18.33
C SER A 8 -41.25 -24.88 16.98
N GLY A 9 -42.32 -25.22 16.25
CA GLY A 9 -42.63 -24.59 14.96
C GLY A 9 -42.75 -23.06 15.05
N GLU A 10 -43.28 -22.56 16.17
CA GLU A 10 -43.42 -21.13 16.43
C GLU A 10 -42.08 -20.42 16.65
N GLN A 11 -41.13 -21.06 17.35
CA GLN A 11 -39.76 -20.56 17.51
C GLN A 11 -39.01 -20.52 16.16
N LEU A 12 -39.23 -21.50 15.29
CA LEU A 12 -38.64 -21.51 13.96
C LEU A 12 -39.23 -20.39 13.08
N SER A 13 -40.55 -20.16 13.15
CA SER A 13 -41.18 -19.05 12.41
C SER A 13 -40.67 -17.68 12.86
N GLN A 14 -40.53 -17.45 14.18
CA GLN A 14 -39.96 -16.20 14.69
C GLN A 14 -38.51 -16.00 14.24
N LEU A 15 -37.70 -17.07 14.28
CA LEU A 15 -36.31 -17.03 13.85
C LEU A 15 -36.19 -16.74 12.34
N ILE A 16 -37.04 -17.36 11.52
CA ILE A 16 -37.08 -17.11 10.07
C ILE A 16 -37.49 -15.66 9.79
N GLY A 17 -38.48 -15.13 10.50
CA GLY A 17 -38.90 -13.73 10.38
C GLY A 17 -37.76 -12.76 10.70
N TYR A 18 -37.06 -13.01 11.81
CA TYR A 18 -35.89 -12.22 12.21
C TYR A 18 -34.79 -12.22 11.12
N TYR A 19 -34.48 -13.39 10.54
CA TYR A 19 -33.48 -13.46 9.47
C TYR A 19 -33.93 -12.81 8.16
N GLN A 20 -35.22 -12.82 7.85
CA GLN A 20 -35.76 -12.12 6.68
C GLN A 20 -35.65 -10.60 6.86
N GLU A 21 -35.98 -10.08 8.04
CA GLU A 21 -35.86 -8.65 8.36
C GLU A 21 -34.39 -8.20 8.31
N GLN A 22 -33.47 -8.97 8.90
CA GLN A 22 -32.03 -8.71 8.83
C GLN A 22 -31.51 -8.70 7.38
N LYS A 23 -32.02 -9.61 6.53
CA LYS A 23 -31.65 -9.65 5.11
C LYS A 23 -32.17 -8.43 4.34
N GLU A 24 -33.36 -7.96 4.64
CA GLU A 24 -33.93 -6.74 4.03
C GLU A 24 -33.15 -5.49 4.46
N GLN A 25 -32.80 -5.36 5.74
CA GLN A 25 -31.96 -4.27 6.25
C GLN A 25 -30.59 -4.26 5.56
N LEU A 26 -29.91 -5.41 5.48
CA LEU A 26 -28.62 -5.52 4.82
C LEU A 26 -28.70 -5.15 3.32
N ASN A 27 -29.78 -5.51 2.65
CA ASN A 27 -29.99 -5.14 1.24
C ASN A 27 -30.20 -3.62 1.08
N ALA A 28 -30.92 -2.99 2.00
CA ALA A 28 -31.13 -1.54 2.00
C ALA A 28 -29.80 -0.79 2.21
N GLU A 29 -29.00 -1.21 3.20
CA GLU A 29 -27.67 -0.63 3.45
C GLU A 29 -26.73 -0.82 2.25
N MET A 30 -26.76 -1.99 1.60
CA MET A 30 -25.98 -2.24 0.38
C MET A 30 -26.41 -1.35 -0.80
N GLN A 31 -27.69 -0.99 -0.88
CA GLN A 31 -28.17 -0.07 -1.91
C GLN A 31 -27.72 1.37 -1.64
N GLU A 32 -27.82 1.83 -0.39
CA GLU A 32 -27.31 3.14 0.02
C GLU A 32 -25.79 3.25 -0.22
N LEU A 33 -25.04 2.19 0.08
CA LEU A 33 -23.59 2.14 -0.18
C LEU A 33 -23.28 2.26 -1.67
N LYS A 34 -24.05 1.58 -2.53
CA LYS A 34 -23.89 1.69 -4.00
C LYS A 34 -24.13 3.11 -4.50
N GLU A 35 -25.13 3.79 -3.96
CA GLU A 35 -25.42 5.19 -4.30
C GLU A 35 -24.29 6.13 -3.85
N LYS A 36 -23.75 5.94 -2.64
CA LYS A 36 -22.58 6.69 -2.15
C LYS A 36 -21.35 6.46 -3.03
N VAL A 37 -21.07 5.21 -3.42
CA VAL A 37 -19.95 4.88 -4.31
C VAL A 37 -20.13 5.51 -5.69
N ALA A 38 -21.34 5.50 -6.24
CA ALA A 38 -21.64 6.17 -7.51
C ALA A 38 -21.38 7.68 -7.42
N SER A 39 -21.84 8.33 -6.34
CA SER A 39 -21.60 9.75 -6.08
C SER A 39 -20.11 10.08 -5.96
N VAL A 40 -19.33 9.27 -5.24
CA VAL A 40 -17.87 9.44 -5.14
C VAL A 40 -17.19 9.27 -6.50
N SER A 41 -17.62 8.30 -7.31
CA SER A 41 -17.10 8.09 -8.66
C SER A 41 -17.32 9.32 -9.55
N ASP A 42 -18.49 9.94 -9.47
CA ASP A 42 -18.80 11.15 -10.24
C ASP A 42 -18.02 12.37 -9.72
N MET A 43 -17.79 12.49 -8.41
CA MET A 43 -16.89 13.52 -7.86
C MET A 43 -15.45 13.34 -8.36
N ILE A 44 -14.95 12.10 -8.44
CA ILE A 44 -13.61 11.82 -8.97
C ILE A 44 -13.50 12.23 -10.44
N LYS A 45 -14.53 11.96 -11.26
CA LYS A 45 -14.55 12.40 -12.67
C LYS A 45 -14.50 13.93 -12.78
N GLN A 46 -15.30 14.65 -11.99
CA GLN A 46 -15.29 16.12 -11.98
C GLN A 46 -13.92 16.69 -11.60
N LEU A 47 -13.23 16.08 -10.63
CA LEU A 47 -11.87 16.48 -10.25
C LEU A 47 -10.84 16.20 -11.35
N GLN A 48 -10.95 15.07 -12.06
CA GLN A 48 -10.06 14.75 -13.19
C GLN A 48 -10.25 15.70 -14.37
N GLU A 49 -11.50 16.07 -14.67
CA GLU A 49 -11.82 17.05 -15.72
C GLU A 49 -11.29 18.45 -15.35
N ALA A 50 -11.42 18.87 -14.09
CA ALA A 50 -10.87 20.14 -13.61
C ALA A 50 -9.33 20.19 -13.65
N GLN A 51 -8.65 19.07 -13.38
CA GLN A 51 -7.18 18.97 -13.47
C GLN A 51 -6.68 18.95 -14.93
N GLY A 52 -7.42 18.29 -15.83
CA GLY A 52 -7.13 18.30 -17.27
C GLY A 52 -7.24 19.70 -17.89
N ALA A 53 -8.18 20.52 -17.43
CA ALA A 53 -8.33 21.91 -17.88
C ALA A 53 -7.20 22.84 -17.38
N ALA A 54 -6.60 22.56 -16.22
CA ALA A 54 -5.49 23.35 -15.67
C ALA A 54 -4.14 23.09 -16.39
N ALA A 55 -3.94 21.90 -16.96
CA ALA A 55 -2.73 21.57 -17.72
C ALA A 55 -2.67 22.26 -19.10
N ALA A 56 -3.82 22.65 -19.67
CA ALA A 56 -3.90 23.31 -20.98
C ALA A 56 -3.58 24.82 -20.95
N VAL A 57 -3.46 25.46 -19.77
CA VAL A 57 -3.24 26.91 -19.64
C VAL A 57 -1.78 27.28 -19.30
N SER A 58 -0.88 26.32 -19.03
CA SER A 58 0.55 26.63 -18.75
C SER A 58 1.51 26.46 -19.93
N GLY A 59 1.00 26.19 -21.13
CA GLY A 59 1.80 26.04 -22.34
C GLY A 59 2.18 27.38 -22.99
N GLY A 60 3.20 28.07 -22.46
CA GLY A 60 3.80 29.19 -23.19
C GLY A 60 4.79 30.02 -22.38
N THR A 61 6.08 29.69 -22.48
CA THR A 61 7.15 30.64 -22.87
C THR A 61 8.46 29.88 -23.10
N GLU A 62 8.99 30.05 -24.30
CA GLU A 62 10.35 29.71 -24.73
C GLU A 62 11.42 30.41 -23.86
N SER A 63 12.56 29.75 -23.60
CA SER A 63 13.91 30.32 -23.84
C SER A 63 15.08 29.49 -23.26
N LYS A 64 15.92 29.06 -24.21
CA LYS A 64 17.40 29.07 -24.24
C LYS A 64 18.24 27.99 -23.52
N PRO A 65 19.36 27.58 -24.17
CA PRO A 65 20.18 26.42 -23.79
C PRO A 65 21.25 26.74 -22.74
N ALA A 66 21.67 25.70 -22.01
CA ALA A 66 22.70 25.74 -20.98
C ALA A 66 24.11 26.11 -21.52
N PRO A 67 24.93 26.86 -20.76
CA PRO A 67 26.27 27.26 -21.18
C PRO A 67 27.31 26.15 -20.96
N LYS A 68 28.19 26.01 -21.95
CA LYS A 68 29.42 25.19 -21.93
C LYS A 68 30.44 25.82 -20.96
N THR A 69 30.89 25.08 -19.95
CA THR A 69 32.09 25.44 -19.17
C THR A 69 33.34 24.83 -19.79
N ARG A 70 34.18 25.70 -20.35
CA ARG A 70 35.50 25.38 -20.91
C ARG A 70 36.59 25.84 -19.93
N GLY A 71 37.29 24.87 -19.33
CA GLY A 71 38.74 24.86 -19.12
C GLY A 71 39.37 25.72 -18.02
N ARG A 72 40.09 25.07 -17.09
CA ARG A 72 41.39 25.55 -16.62
C ARG A 72 42.33 24.37 -16.30
N LYS A 73 43.37 24.21 -17.11
CA LYS A 73 44.56 23.39 -16.81
C LYS A 73 45.34 24.05 -15.65
N LYS A 74 46.04 23.27 -14.81
CA LYS A 74 47.52 23.04 -14.87
C LYS A 74 48.09 22.54 -13.52
N GLY A 75 49.05 21.61 -13.62
CA GLY A 75 49.96 21.13 -12.54
C GLY A 75 49.55 19.74 -12.01
N SER A 76 50.42 18.75 -11.83
CA SER A 76 51.87 18.66 -11.87
C SER A 76 52.27 17.17 -12.03
N THR A 77 53.51 16.94 -12.44
CA THR A 77 54.22 15.73 -12.87
C THR A 77 54.35 14.58 -11.85
N ALA A 78 54.37 13.33 -12.34
CA ALA A 78 55.42 12.29 -12.11
C ALA A 78 54.89 10.92 -12.61
N LYS A 79 55.44 10.36 -13.70
CA LYS A 79 56.58 9.41 -13.79
C LYS A 79 56.12 7.93 -13.77
N ALA A 80 56.57 7.21 -14.78
CA ALA A 80 56.14 5.89 -15.27
C ALA A 80 56.23 4.72 -14.28
N ALA A 81 55.32 3.75 -14.43
CA ALA A 81 55.63 2.33 -14.36
C ALA A 81 54.58 1.52 -15.15
N THR A 82 55.02 0.92 -16.25
CA THR A 82 54.31 -0.10 -17.03
C THR A 82 54.17 -1.38 -16.20
N ALA A 83 52.94 -1.75 -15.85
CA ALA A 83 52.60 -3.11 -15.47
C ALA A 83 51.40 -3.55 -16.31
N ALA A 84 51.56 -4.65 -17.05
CA ALA A 84 50.55 -5.22 -17.93
C ALA A 84 49.28 -5.58 -17.14
N ALA A 85 48.27 -4.71 -17.20
CA ALA A 85 46.96 -4.98 -16.64
C ALA A 85 46.17 -5.88 -17.60
N LYS A 86 45.88 -7.11 -17.17
CA LYS A 86 44.94 -8.01 -17.86
C LYS A 86 43.62 -7.26 -18.09
N PRO A 87 43.00 -7.33 -19.30
CA PRO A 87 41.73 -6.66 -19.54
C PRO A 87 40.65 -7.29 -18.65
N LYS A 88 40.12 -6.52 -17.70
CA LYS A 88 38.87 -6.87 -17.02
C LYS A 88 37.81 -6.95 -18.11
N LYS A 89 37.22 -8.13 -18.32
CA LYS A 89 36.05 -8.28 -19.18
C LYS A 89 35.02 -7.25 -18.74
N ALA A 90 34.75 -6.26 -19.58
CA ALA A 90 33.61 -5.38 -19.41
C ALA A 90 32.37 -6.27 -19.55
N SER A 91 31.83 -6.70 -18.41
CA SER A 91 30.48 -7.26 -18.32
C SER A 91 29.52 -6.13 -18.70
N GLY A 92 29.26 -6.01 -20.00
CA GLY A 92 28.21 -5.15 -20.54
C GLY A 92 26.87 -5.71 -20.08
N ARG A 93 26.44 -5.34 -18.87
CA ARG A 93 25.06 -5.54 -18.43
C ARG A 93 24.20 -4.62 -19.30
N ALA A 94 23.70 -5.16 -20.40
CA ALA A 94 22.72 -4.50 -21.25
C ALA A 94 21.56 -4.03 -20.36
N LYS A 95 21.41 -2.72 -20.21
CA LYS A 95 20.21 -2.13 -19.64
C LYS A 95 19.09 -2.42 -20.63
N LYS A 96 18.25 -3.43 -20.33
CA LYS A 96 16.97 -3.59 -21.02
C LYS A 96 16.21 -2.27 -20.85
N SER A 97 15.77 -1.71 -21.97
CA SER A 97 15.04 -0.45 -22.09
C SER A 97 13.88 -0.36 -21.09
N ASP A 98 13.73 0.82 -20.48
CA ASP A 98 12.71 1.15 -19.47
C ASP A 98 11.31 1.41 -20.08
N ALA A 99 11.11 1.21 -21.38
CA ALA A 99 9.92 1.70 -22.08
C ALA A 99 8.70 0.75 -22.11
N ASP A 100 8.89 -0.56 -21.91
CA ASP A 100 7.77 -1.55 -21.99
C ASP A 100 7.46 -2.24 -20.65
N LYS A 101 8.02 -1.76 -19.54
CA LYS A 101 7.56 -2.20 -18.22
C LYS A 101 6.38 -1.32 -17.85
N THR A 102 5.16 -1.86 -17.98
CA THR A 102 4.06 -1.42 -17.12
C THR A 102 4.62 -1.28 -15.69
N PRO A 103 4.40 -0.15 -15.00
CA PRO A 103 4.99 0.07 -13.71
C PRO A 103 4.49 -1.04 -12.81
N ARG A 104 5.35 -2.01 -12.51
CA ARG A 104 5.10 -2.98 -11.44
C ARG A 104 5.00 -2.14 -10.19
N VAL A 105 3.78 -1.82 -9.77
CA VAL A 105 3.52 -1.15 -8.50
C VAL A 105 4.32 -1.91 -7.45
N SER A 106 5.28 -1.22 -6.84
CA SER A 106 6.23 -1.88 -5.96
C SER A 106 5.49 -2.45 -4.75
N PHE A 107 5.96 -3.57 -4.19
CA PHE A 107 5.36 -4.13 -2.96
C PHE A 107 5.25 -3.10 -1.84
N ALA A 108 6.21 -2.18 -1.74
CA ALA A 108 6.17 -1.08 -0.78
C ALA A 108 4.98 -0.14 -1.02
N THR A 109 4.68 0.18 -2.29
CA THR A 109 3.53 1.00 -2.66
C THR A 109 2.22 0.29 -2.31
N LYS A 110 2.11 -1.01 -2.63
CA LYS A 110 0.92 -1.80 -2.27
C LYS A 110 0.69 -1.86 -0.76
N ILE A 111 1.75 -2.01 0.03
CA ILE A 111 1.63 -2.00 1.50
C ILE A 111 1.10 -0.66 2.01
N LEU A 112 1.59 0.46 1.46
CA LEU A 112 1.09 1.79 1.83
C LEU A 112 -0.37 1.98 1.42
N GLU A 113 -0.73 1.56 0.20
CA GLU A 113 -2.10 1.59 -0.30
C GLU A 113 -3.02 0.74 0.58
N SER A 114 -2.62 -0.48 0.96
CA SER A 114 -3.39 -1.36 1.84
C SER A 114 -3.61 -0.73 3.22
N ILE A 115 -2.56 -0.17 3.84
CA ILE A 115 -2.68 0.54 5.12
C ILE A 115 -3.65 1.73 5.00
N GLN A 116 -3.51 2.52 3.94
CA GLN A 116 -4.34 3.70 3.70
C GLN A 116 -5.80 3.35 3.39
N GLN A 117 -6.05 2.28 2.64
CA GLN A 117 -7.40 1.80 2.30
C GLN A 117 -8.18 1.31 3.51
N ASN A 118 -7.50 0.68 4.48
CA ASN A 118 -8.13 0.25 5.73
C ASN A 118 -8.20 1.37 6.77
N ASP A 119 -7.59 2.52 6.50
CA ASP A 119 -7.53 3.70 7.36
C ASP A 119 -7.10 3.39 8.82
N ARG A 120 -6.22 2.40 8.98
CA ARG A 120 -5.77 1.92 10.30
C ARG A 120 -4.39 1.28 10.25
N ALA A 121 -3.74 1.19 11.41
CA ALA A 121 -2.52 0.42 11.55
C ALA A 121 -2.81 -1.08 11.38
N MET A 122 -1.97 -1.75 10.61
CA MET A 122 -2.11 -3.17 10.28
C MET A 122 -0.85 -3.94 10.63
N ASN A 123 -1.02 -5.18 11.11
CA ASN A 123 0.10 -6.07 11.34
C ASN A 123 0.53 -6.78 10.03
N ALA A 124 1.70 -7.43 10.07
CA ALA A 124 2.25 -8.08 8.88
C ALA A 124 1.43 -9.29 8.39
N ALA A 125 0.62 -9.92 9.26
CA ALA A 125 -0.25 -11.04 8.88
C ALA A 125 -1.51 -10.54 8.16
N GLU A 126 -2.13 -9.48 8.66
CA GLU A 126 -3.27 -8.84 8.01
C GLU A 126 -2.91 -8.32 6.61
N LEU A 127 -1.74 -7.68 6.48
CA LEU A 127 -1.24 -7.22 5.18
C LEU A 127 -0.96 -8.39 4.23
N PHE A 128 -0.52 -9.53 4.76
CA PHE A 128 -0.33 -10.74 3.95
C PHE A 128 -1.67 -11.24 3.42
N GLU A 129 -2.67 -11.40 4.28
CA GLU A 129 -4.00 -11.89 3.91
C GLU A 129 -4.65 -10.98 2.85
N GLN A 130 -4.69 -9.67 3.10
CA GLN A 130 -5.29 -8.71 2.17
C GLN A 130 -4.60 -8.69 0.80
N MET A 131 -3.26 -8.70 0.79
CA MET A 131 -2.51 -8.64 -0.47
C MET A 131 -2.53 -9.98 -1.21
N ALA A 132 -2.62 -11.11 -0.50
CA ALA A 132 -2.76 -12.44 -1.09
C ALA A 132 -4.13 -12.65 -1.74
N GLU A 133 -5.21 -12.14 -1.13
CA GLU A 133 -6.55 -12.15 -1.76
C GLU A 133 -6.59 -11.34 -3.06
N THR A 134 -5.82 -10.26 -3.13
CA THR A 134 -5.76 -9.37 -4.29
C THR A 134 -4.95 -9.96 -5.45
N GLU A 135 -3.97 -10.82 -5.16
CA GLU A 135 -3.15 -11.47 -6.18
C GLU A 135 -3.60 -12.93 -6.36
N SER A 136 -4.49 -13.17 -7.33
CA SER A 136 -5.08 -14.48 -7.68
C SER A 136 -4.11 -15.51 -8.28
N GLY A 137 -2.83 -15.45 -7.93
CA GLY A 137 -1.78 -16.33 -8.43
C GLY A 137 -1.35 -17.35 -7.38
N GLU A 138 -0.84 -18.48 -7.85
CA GLU A 138 -0.16 -19.50 -7.05
C GLU A 138 1.12 -18.90 -6.42
N ILE A 139 0.94 -18.14 -5.34
CA ILE A 139 2.01 -17.41 -4.68
C ILE A 139 2.73 -18.36 -3.75
N GLN A 140 4.06 -18.43 -3.88
CA GLN A 140 4.91 -19.05 -2.86
C GLN A 140 4.84 -18.23 -1.57
N GLU A 141 3.90 -18.62 -0.70
CA GLU A 141 3.54 -17.97 0.56
C GLU A 141 4.76 -17.51 1.38
N SER A 142 5.80 -18.35 1.47
CA SER A 142 7.02 -18.05 2.22
C SER A 142 7.80 -16.84 1.67
N LYS A 143 7.98 -16.76 0.35
CA LYS A 143 8.66 -15.63 -0.31
C LYS A 143 7.83 -14.36 -0.19
N TYR A 144 6.51 -14.49 -0.27
CA TYR A 144 5.60 -13.36 -0.17
C TYR A 144 5.62 -12.74 1.23
N LYS A 145 5.53 -13.58 2.28
CA LYS A 145 5.70 -13.15 3.68
C LYS A 145 7.05 -12.47 3.90
N GLN A 146 8.14 -13.01 3.35
CA GLN A 146 9.46 -12.38 3.44
C GLN A 146 9.50 -11.01 2.74
N ASN A 147 8.88 -10.88 1.58
CA ASN A 147 8.79 -9.61 0.86
C ASN A 147 8.04 -8.56 1.67
N ILE A 148 6.91 -8.90 2.29
CA ILE A 148 6.15 -7.99 3.15
C ILE A 148 7.01 -7.52 4.32
N HIS A 149 7.62 -8.45 5.07
CA HIS A 149 8.48 -8.10 6.21
C HIS A 149 9.67 -7.21 5.80
N SER A 150 10.32 -7.50 4.67
CA SER A 150 11.43 -6.71 4.17
C SER A 150 11.00 -5.30 3.80
N ASN A 151 9.86 -5.16 3.10
CA ASN A 151 9.34 -3.85 2.71
C ASN A 151 8.83 -3.04 3.92
N LEU A 152 8.14 -3.67 4.87
CA LEU A 152 7.72 -3.02 6.13
C LEU A 152 8.92 -2.46 6.89
N ASN A 153 9.98 -3.27 7.05
CA ASN A 153 11.21 -2.81 7.70
C ASN A 153 11.89 -1.67 6.94
N ASN A 154 11.89 -1.71 5.61
CA ASN A 154 12.46 -0.63 4.80
C ASN A 154 11.65 0.66 4.91
N LEU A 155 10.32 0.58 4.89
CA LEU A 155 9.42 1.72 5.06
C LEU A 155 9.52 2.32 6.46
N TYR A 156 9.62 1.48 7.48
CA TYR A 156 9.89 1.90 8.86
C TYR A 156 11.22 2.64 8.99
N LYS A 157 12.31 2.07 8.45
CA LYS A 157 13.64 2.72 8.47
C LYS A 157 13.68 4.04 7.71
N LYS A 158 12.86 4.19 6.67
CA LYS A 158 12.71 5.42 5.89
C LYS A 158 11.81 6.46 6.56
N GLY A 159 11.15 6.12 7.68
CA GLY A 159 10.24 7.01 8.38
C GLY A 159 8.86 7.17 7.73
N ALA A 160 8.55 6.41 6.68
CA ALA A 160 7.22 6.43 6.06
C ALA A 160 6.16 5.74 6.93
N LEU A 161 6.58 4.69 7.65
CA LEU A 161 5.75 3.98 8.61
C LEU A 161 6.33 4.14 10.01
N LYS A 162 5.44 4.20 11.00
CA LYS A 162 5.77 3.95 12.39
C LYS A 162 5.08 2.67 12.83
N ARG A 163 5.56 2.10 13.94
CA ARG A 163 5.02 0.86 14.49
C ARG A 163 4.60 1.05 15.93
N ILE A 164 3.50 0.42 16.30
CA ILE A 164 3.05 0.28 17.67
C ILE A 164 3.10 -1.20 18.05
N LYS A 165 3.39 -1.49 19.32
CA LYS A 165 3.33 -2.85 19.82
C LYS A 165 1.86 -3.20 20.05
N ASP A 166 1.40 -4.23 19.38
CA ASP A 166 0.03 -4.75 19.46
C ASP A 166 0.12 -6.18 20.03
N ASP A 167 -0.11 -6.30 21.33
CA ASP A 167 0.13 -7.52 22.12
C ASP A 167 1.52 -8.16 21.91
N LYS A 168 1.58 -9.21 21.06
CA LYS A 168 2.77 -10.00 20.73
C LYS A 168 3.39 -9.63 19.39
N THR A 169 2.73 -8.79 18.60
CA THR A 169 3.16 -8.41 17.26
C THR A 169 3.33 -6.89 17.17
N TYR A 170 3.75 -6.42 16.00
CA TYR A 170 3.84 -5.00 15.70
C TYR A 170 2.82 -4.67 14.61
N ALA A 171 2.00 -3.66 14.87
CA ALA A 171 1.16 -3.03 13.86
C ALA A 171 1.90 -1.83 13.28
N TYR A 172 1.76 -1.62 11.97
CA TYR A 172 2.41 -0.57 11.21
C TYR A 172 1.35 0.40 10.67
N GLY A 173 1.55 1.69 10.87
CA GLY A 173 0.68 2.75 10.36
C GLY A 173 1.49 3.88 9.73
N LEU A 174 0.80 4.76 8.99
CA LEU A 174 1.43 5.94 8.39
C LEU A 174 2.02 6.83 9.48
N ALA A 175 3.21 7.40 9.23
CA ALA A 175 3.90 8.21 10.22
C ALA A 175 3.10 9.45 10.69
N GLU A 176 2.20 9.94 9.84
CA GLU A 176 1.29 11.07 10.08
C GLU A 176 0.24 10.77 11.14
N TRP A 177 -0.17 9.52 11.29
CA TRP A 177 -1.14 9.08 12.30
C TRP A 177 -0.56 9.03 13.70
N PHE A 178 0.75 9.22 13.84
CA PHE A 178 1.41 9.19 15.14
C PHE A 178 1.74 10.62 15.56
N GLY A 179 1.20 11.02 16.69
CA GLY A 179 1.53 12.30 17.32
C GLY A 179 3.02 12.41 17.68
N ASN A 180 3.40 13.61 18.13
CA ASN A 180 4.79 13.93 18.51
C ASN A 180 5.36 13.02 19.61
N LYS A 181 4.48 12.39 20.42
CA LYS A 181 4.86 11.46 21.49
C LYS A 181 4.94 9.99 21.04
N GLY A 182 4.69 9.70 19.76
CA GLY A 182 4.64 8.34 19.24
C GLY A 182 3.36 7.57 19.58
N GLU A 183 2.35 8.28 20.10
CA GLU A 183 0.99 7.76 20.29
C GLU A 183 0.27 7.79 18.93
N ILE A 184 -0.41 6.69 18.60
CA ILE A 184 -1.23 6.61 17.38
C ILE A 184 -2.59 7.27 17.65
N ASP A 185 -3.12 7.97 16.65
CA ASP A 185 -4.50 8.46 16.69
C ASP A 185 -5.47 7.28 16.88
N GLN A 186 -6.45 7.45 17.75
CA GLN A 186 -7.39 6.40 18.13
C GLN A 186 -8.23 5.93 16.93
N MET A 187 -8.47 6.82 15.96
CA MET A 187 -9.17 6.50 14.71
C MET A 187 -8.41 5.51 13.83
N HIS A 188 -7.08 5.50 13.92
CA HIS A 188 -6.19 4.67 13.12
C HIS A 188 -5.53 3.55 13.93
N ALA A 189 -5.99 3.32 15.16
CA ALA A 189 -5.48 2.27 16.03
C ALA A 189 -5.69 0.89 15.39
N PRO A 190 -4.80 -0.10 15.66
CA PRO A 190 -5.03 -1.46 15.20
C PRO A 190 -6.33 -2.01 15.78
N ILE A 191 -6.97 -2.95 15.06
CA ILE A 191 -8.14 -3.65 15.58
C ILE A 191 -7.65 -4.48 16.77
N ARG A 192 -7.97 -4.03 17.98
CA ARG A 192 -7.88 -4.88 19.16
C ARG A 192 -8.90 -6.00 18.93
N ASN A 193 -8.44 -7.23 18.75
CA ASN A 193 -9.32 -8.40 18.67
C ASN A 193 -10.28 -8.35 19.87
N GLN A 194 -11.54 -8.02 19.63
CA GLN A 194 -12.61 -7.97 20.64
C GLN A 194 -13.06 -9.38 21.07
N VAL A 195 -12.14 -10.34 21.09
CA VAL A 195 -12.41 -11.76 21.34
C VAL A 195 -11.69 -12.21 22.60
N SER A 196 -12.01 -11.61 23.76
CA SER A 196 -11.61 -12.16 25.07
C SER A 196 -12.44 -11.68 26.27
N GLU A 197 -13.64 -11.13 26.07
CA GLU A 197 -14.61 -10.98 27.16
C GLU A 197 -16.03 -11.27 26.62
N ALA A 198 -16.38 -12.55 26.56
CA ALA A 198 -17.75 -13.04 26.45
C ALA A 198 -17.89 -14.30 27.29
#